data_AF-A0A3D8IA60-F1
#
_entry.id   AF-A0A3D8IA60-F1
#
_cell.length_a   1.000
_cell.length_b   1.000
_cell.length_c   1.000
_cell.angle_alpha   90.00
_cell.angle_beta   90.00
_cell.angle_gamma   90.00
#
_symmetry.space_group_name_H-M   'P 1'
#
loop_
_entity.id
_entity.type
_entity.pdbx_description
1 polymer ?
#
loop_
_entity_poly.entity_id
_entity_poly.type
_entity_poly.pdbx_seq_one_letter_code
_entity_poly.pdbx_strand_id
1 'polypeptide(L)'
;MNRREIIWQLSQYGYTKEKLESMPMSDLAKLFKQTSKERITEYMNTLRADKQTEIIPGEDSNNIEREMELVYHAISVEDINFAILYDAIEKILEKYDLNEAIELVLSQSSDKQYKQMTQITEVAYRSFQEILLDRIEKLCEFYPAEERFEQLKFYGDRREDINFLRESIANMSAQNNQERLSKIALLKYDIIRDYYPDSMYENYEQFYENEEEKNEIIERIMSLTKAYTRPMLKAKKFQVLSHIERVLIEDRDREKEEKALIKQYTKKLGDVILSEDELAFAMMLKEALGVLDERDVTRIIGNFDISSNPILLQRFNAIMRDNRRTNK
;
A
#
# COMPACT_ATOMS: atom_id res chain seq x y z
N MET A 1 10.66 14.69 -10.80
CA MET A 1 9.18 14.60 -10.92
C MET A 1 8.74 15.04 -12.29
N ASN A 2 8.03 14.15 -12.96
CA ASN A 2 7.42 14.37 -14.26
C ASN A 2 6.12 15.19 -14.12
N ARG A 3 5.74 15.96 -15.14
CA ARG A 3 4.50 16.77 -15.14
C ARG A 3 3.26 15.91 -14.84
N ARG A 4 3.21 14.70 -15.40
CA ARG A 4 2.12 13.74 -15.17
C ARG A 4 2.01 13.31 -13.70
N GLU A 5 3.14 13.15 -13.01
CA GLU A 5 3.17 12.77 -11.59
C GLU A 5 2.63 13.91 -10.72
N ILE A 6 3.04 15.15 -10.97
CA ILE A 6 2.57 16.32 -10.21
C ILE A 6 1.05 16.51 -10.37
N ILE A 7 0.54 16.34 -11.59
CA ILE A 7 -0.90 16.45 -11.88
C ILE A 7 -1.68 15.31 -11.20
N TRP A 8 -1.17 14.08 -11.27
CA TRP A 8 -1.80 12.94 -10.60
C TRP A 8 -1.88 13.16 -9.09
N GLN A 9 -0.79 13.62 -8.46
CA GLN A 9 -0.75 13.86 -7.02
C GLN A 9 -1.67 15.00 -6.60
N LEU A 10 -1.62 16.15 -7.29
CA LEU A 10 -2.53 17.26 -7.01
C LEU A 10 -4.00 16.87 -7.20
N SER A 11 -4.32 15.95 -8.13
CA SER A 11 -5.70 15.50 -8.32
C SER A 11 -6.26 14.70 -7.15
N GLN A 12 -5.42 14.06 -6.33
CA GLN A 12 -5.84 13.37 -5.10
C GLN A 12 -6.29 14.35 -4.00
N TYR A 13 -5.90 15.62 -4.12
CA TYR A 13 -6.21 16.68 -3.15
C TYR A 13 -7.39 17.56 -3.56
N GLY A 14 -8.28 17.04 -4.43
CA GLY A 14 -9.52 17.72 -4.82
C GLY A 14 -9.38 18.77 -5.93
N TYR A 15 -8.19 18.89 -6.54
CA TYR A 15 -7.99 19.75 -7.72
C TYR A 15 -8.46 19.02 -8.99
N THR A 16 -9.26 19.70 -9.82
CA THR A 16 -9.76 19.12 -11.07
C THR A 16 -8.64 18.94 -12.10
N LYS A 17 -8.64 17.79 -12.77
CA LYS A 17 -7.60 17.40 -13.73
C LYS A 17 -7.43 18.40 -14.88
N GLU A 18 -8.54 18.95 -15.38
CA GLU A 18 -8.58 19.98 -16.42
C GLU A 18 -7.86 21.29 -16.00
N LYS A 19 -7.99 21.66 -14.72
CA LYS A 19 -7.32 22.84 -14.15
C LYS A 19 -5.82 22.61 -13.97
N LEU A 20 -5.42 21.39 -13.68
CA LEU A 20 -4.01 21.02 -13.50
C LEU A 20 -3.28 20.85 -14.85
N GLU A 21 -3.95 20.29 -15.86
CA GLU A 21 -3.39 20.10 -17.20
C GLU A 21 -3.17 21.43 -17.95
N SER A 22 -3.96 22.45 -17.63
CA SER A 22 -3.84 23.81 -18.20
C SER A 22 -2.78 24.70 -17.52
N MET A 23 -2.27 24.32 -16.34
CA MET A 23 -1.28 25.10 -15.62
C MET A 23 0.15 24.91 -16.16
N PRO A 24 0.97 25.97 -16.32
CA PRO A 24 2.37 25.81 -16.67
C PRO A 24 3.15 25.10 -15.56
N MET A 25 4.23 24.40 -15.92
CA MET A 25 4.99 23.54 -15.00
C MET A 25 5.52 24.29 -13.77
N SER A 26 5.85 25.58 -13.91
CA SER A 26 6.28 26.43 -12.80
C SER A 26 5.20 26.60 -11.72
N ASP A 27 3.95 26.71 -12.15
CA ASP A 27 2.81 26.98 -11.27
C ASP A 27 2.32 25.67 -10.66
N LEU A 28 2.35 24.56 -11.40
CA LEU A 28 2.17 23.22 -10.85
C LEU A 28 3.20 22.91 -9.75
N ALA A 29 4.47 23.21 -9.99
CA ALA A 29 5.53 22.97 -9.00
C ALA A 29 5.37 23.85 -7.75
N LYS A 30 4.90 25.10 -7.89
CA LYS A 30 4.60 25.99 -6.76
C LYS A 30 3.39 25.50 -5.96
N LEU A 31 2.30 25.15 -6.65
CA LEU A 31 1.09 24.64 -6.03
C LEU A 31 1.39 23.35 -5.27
N PHE A 32 2.11 22.43 -5.91
CA PHE A 32 2.60 21.20 -5.29
C PHE A 32 3.37 21.48 -4.01
N LYS A 33 4.42 22.30 -4.07
CA LYS A 33 5.23 22.66 -2.88
C LYS A 33 4.40 23.28 -1.76
N GLN A 34 3.43 24.12 -2.10
CA GLN A 34 2.56 24.76 -1.12
C GLN A 34 1.66 23.73 -0.43
N THR A 35 1.01 22.86 -1.21
CA THR A 35 0.20 21.75 -0.68
C THR A 35 1.04 20.79 0.17
N SER A 36 2.27 20.45 -0.26
CA SER A 36 3.20 19.64 0.54
C SER A 36 3.49 20.31 1.88
N LYS A 37 3.82 21.61 1.85
CA LYS A 37 4.20 22.36 3.05
C LYS A 37 3.03 22.44 4.03
N GLU A 38 1.82 22.68 3.53
CA GLU A 38 0.61 22.71 4.35
C GLU A 38 0.37 21.36 5.02
N ARG A 39 0.50 20.25 4.27
CA ARG A 39 0.36 18.88 4.81
C ARG A 39 1.43 18.49 5.82
N ILE A 40 2.70 18.79 5.54
CA ILE A 40 3.80 18.57 6.49
C ILE A 40 3.58 19.40 7.76
N THR A 41 3.09 20.63 7.62
CA THR A 41 2.81 21.49 8.77
C THR A 41 1.61 20.99 9.56
N GLU A 42 0.56 20.50 8.89
CA GLU A 42 -0.61 19.86 9.50
C GLU A 42 -0.19 18.62 10.32
N TYR A 43 0.62 17.74 9.73
CA TYR A 43 1.20 16.57 10.41
C TYR A 43 2.06 16.95 11.62
N MET A 44 2.92 17.96 11.49
CA MET A 44 3.76 18.42 12.61
C MET A 44 2.93 19.06 13.73
N ASN A 45 1.82 19.72 13.39
CA ASN A 45 0.91 20.31 14.36
C ASN A 45 0.07 19.26 15.08
N THR A 46 -0.39 18.21 14.38
CA THR A 46 -1.11 17.09 15.01
C THR A 46 -0.19 16.29 15.94
N LEU A 47 1.06 16.04 15.55
CA LEU A 47 2.08 15.43 16.43
C LEU A 47 2.38 16.25 17.68
N ARG A 48 2.34 17.59 17.59
CA ARG A 48 2.54 18.49 18.74
C ARG A 48 1.33 18.50 19.67
N ALA A 49 0.13 18.35 19.15
CA ALA A 49 -1.08 18.19 19.95
C ALA A 49 -1.12 16.83 20.67
N ASP A 50 -0.51 15.79 20.09
CA ASP A 50 -0.34 14.46 20.71
C ASP A 50 0.53 14.49 21.99
N LYS A 51 1.47 15.44 22.10
CA LYS A 51 2.36 15.56 23.28
C LYS A 51 1.67 16.08 24.54
N GLN A 52 0.38 16.45 24.50
CA GLN A 52 -0.32 17.09 25.63
C GLN A 52 -1.35 16.21 26.35
N THR A 53 -1.44 14.92 26.06
CA THR A 53 -2.35 14.03 26.79
C THR A 53 -1.62 12.79 27.29
N GLU A 54 -0.89 12.94 28.40
CA GLU A 54 -0.71 11.85 29.36
C GLU A 54 -2.03 11.71 30.12
N ILE A 55 -2.82 10.71 29.76
CA ILE A 55 -4.01 10.35 30.52
C ILE A 55 -3.55 9.34 31.56
N ILE A 56 -3.46 9.77 32.81
CA ILE A 56 -3.32 8.87 33.96
C ILE A 56 -4.66 8.10 34.05
N PRO A 57 -4.67 6.77 33.94
CA PRO A 57 -5.89 6.00 34.16
C PRO A 57 -6.36 6.24 35.60
N GLY A 58 -7.62 6.64 35.76
CA GLY A 58 -8.25 6.71 37.08
C GLY A 58 -8.31 5.31 37.69
N GLU A 59 -7.90 5.18 38.94
CA GLU A 59 -8.02 3.97 39.75
C GLU A 59 -9.50 3.62 39.95
N ASP A 60 -10.06 2.79 39.07
CA ASP A 60 -11.26 2.02 39.41
C ASP A 60 -10.83 0.86 40.31
N SER A 61 -10.96 1.08 41.63
CA SER A 61 -10.77 0.08 42.67
C SER A 61 -11.89 -0.99 42.62
N ASN A 62 -11.96 -1.76 41.54
CA ASN A 62 -12.70 -3.02 41.50
C ASN A 62 -12.00 -4.04 42.41
N ASN A 63 -12.81 -4.67 43.26
CA ASN A 63 -12.41 -5.40 44.46
C ASN A 63 -11.65 -6.70 44.14
N ILE A 64 -10.31 -6.68 44.25
CA ILE A 64 -9.41 -7.83 44.04
C ILE A 64 -9.83 -9.04 44.88
N GLU A 65 -10.39 -8.79 46.07
CA GLU A 65 -10.86 -9.80 47.01
C GLU A 65 -11.92 -10.72 46.39
N ARG A 66 -12.80 -10.16 45.55
CA ARG A 66 -13.84 -10.93 44.86
C ARG A 66 -13.26 -11.91 43.85
N GLU A 67 -12.25 -11.49 43.10
CA GLU A 67 -11.61 -12.37 42.09
C GLU A 67 -10.75 -13.44 42.78
N MET A 68 -10.13 -13.11 43.91
CA MET A 68 -9.44 -14.10 44.77
C MET A 68 -10.41 -15.14 45.36
N GLU A 69 -11.60 -14.72 45.82
CA GLU A 69 -12.67 -15.64 46.26
C GLU A 69 -13.13 -16.56 45.12
N LEU A 70 -13.25 -16.04 43.89
CA LEU A 70 -13.60 -16.85 42.71
C LEU A 70 -12.52 -17.87 42.37
N VAL A 71 -11.24 -17.51 42.48
CA VAL A 71 -10.11 -18.44 42.34
C VAL A 71 -10.21 -19.56 43.39
N TYR A 72 -10.42 -19.20 44.67
CA TYR A 72 -10.59 -20.19 45.74
C TYR A 72 -11.76 -21.14 45.47
N HIS A 73 -12.92 -20.61 45.09
CA HIS A 73 -14.10 -21.41 44.78
C HIS A 73 -13.91 -22.30 43.54
N ALA A 74 -13.17 -21.86 42.54
CA ALA A 74 -12.89 -22.64 41.33
C ALA A 74 -11.96 -23.84 41.59
N ILE A 75 -11.12 -23.76 42.63
CA ILE A 75 -10.13 -24.79 43.01
C ILE A 75 -10.65 -25.71 44.13
N SER A 76 -11.63 -25.26 44.93
CA SER A 76 -12.15 -25.99 46.10
C SER A 76 -13.10 -27.14 45.78
N VAL A 77 -13.53 -27.30 44.52
CA VAL A 77 -14.43 -28.38 44.08
C VAL A 77 -13.60 -29.63 43.69
N GLU A 78 -14.16 -30.84 43.77
CA GLU A 78 -13.47 -32.11 43.42
C GLU A 78 -12.83 -32.07 42.02
N ASP A 79 -13.47 -31.37 41.07
CA ASP A 79 -12.93 -31.02 39.76
C ASP A 79 -12.76 -29.50 39.64
N ILE A 80 -11.60 -29.07 39.16
CA ILE A 80 -11.29 -27.64 38.95
C ILE A 80 -12.20 -27.06 37.88
N ASN A 81 -12.90 -25.97 38.21
CA ASN A 81 -13.67 -25.22 37.22
C ASN A 81 -12.77 -24.26 36.45
N PHE A 82 -12.16 -24.76 35.37
CA PHE A 82 -11.23 -23.98 34.55
C PHE A 82 -11.84 -22.70 33.97
N ALA A 83 -13.12 -22.70 33.62
CA ALA A 83 -13.75 -21.52 33.02
C ALA A 83 -13.80 -20.33 34.00
N ILE A 84 -14.20 -20.59 35.25
CA ILE A 84 -14.23 -19.55 36.30
C ILE A 84 -12.80 -19.16 36.70
N LEU A 85 -11.89 -20.14 36.76
CA LEU A 85 -10.50 -19.91 37.12
C LEU A 85 -9.79 -19.00 36.11
N TYR A 86 -9.93 -19.26 34.81
CA TYR A 86 -9.32 -18.42 33.77
C TYR A 86 -9.91 -17.00 33.75
N ASP A 87 -11.24 -16.84 33.89
CA ASP A 87 -11.89 -15.52 33.94
C ASP A 87 -11.42 -14.69 35.16
N ALA A 88 -11.29 -15.33 36.33
CA ALA A 88 -10.79 -14.65 37.53
C ALA A 88 -9.30 -14.28 37.41
N ILE A 89 -8.47 -15.16 36.84
CA ILE A 89 -7.05 -14.86 36.61
C ILE A 89 -6.89 -13.72 35.59
N GLU A 90 -7.68 -13.70 34.52
CA GLU A 90 -7.64 -12.63 33.52
C GLU A 90 -7.92 -11.26 34.15
N LYS A 91 -8.93 -11.15 35.01
CA LYS A 91 -9.24 -9.91 35.75
C LYS A 91 -8.17 -9.50 36.76
N ILE A 92 -7.41 -10.46 37.31
CA ILE A 92 -6.23 -10.15 38.11
C ILE A 92 -5.14 -9.55 37.21
N LEU A 93 -4.90 -10.16 36.04
CA LEU A 93 -3.92 -9.68 35.05
C LEU A 93 -4.27 -8.33 34.42
N GLU A 94 -5.54 -7.92 34.45
CA GLU A 94 -5.94 -6.56 34.08
C GLU A 94 -5.30 -5.48 34.95
N LYS A 95 -4.81 -5.85 36.15
CA LYS A 95 -4.23 -4.93 37.14
C LYS A 95 -2.77 -5.24 37.45
N TYR A 96 -2.44 -6.51 37.64
CA TYR A 96 -1.16 -6.98 38.17
C TYR A 96 -0.28 -7.62 37.09
N ASP A 97 1.03 -7.64 37.33
CA ASP A 97 1.95 -8.36 36.47
C ASP A 97 1.88 -9.90 36.69
N LEU A 98 2.64 -10.66 35.89
CA LEU A 98 2.64 -12.13 35.97
C LEU A 98 3.05 -12.64 37.36
N ASN A 99 4.07 -12.04 37.97
CA ASN A 99 4.61 -12.53 39.24
C ASN A 99 3.62 -12.25 40.37
N GLU A 100 3.06 -11.04 40.39
CA GLU A 100 2.02 -10.62 41.32
C GLU A 100 0.77 -11.49 41.18
N ALA A 101 0.33 -11.78 39.95
CA ALA A 101 -0.81 -12.65 39.71
C ALA A 101 -0.56 -14.10 40.14
N ILE A 102 0.66 -14.63 39.94
CA ILE A 102 1.07 -15.94 40.45
C ILE A 102 0.99 -15.96 41.98
N GLU A 103 1.52 -14.95 42.67
CA GLU A 103 1.47 -14.86 44.13
C GLU A 103 0.02 -14.80 44.65
N LEU A 104 -0.84 -14.00 44.01
CA LEU A 104 -2.26 -13.88 44.37
C LEU A 104 -3.01 -15.20 44.18
N VAL A 105 -2.82 -15.90 43.06
CA VAL A 105 -3.47 -17.19 42.81
C VAL A 105 -2.96 -18.28 43.75
N LEU A 106 -1.66 -18.32 44.02
CA LEU A 106 -1.06 -19.29 44.94
C LEU A 106 -1.51 -19.06 46.39
N SER A 107 -1.79 -17.83 46.80
CA SER A 107 -2.32 -17.53 48.14
C SER A 107 -3.66 -18.22 48.43
N GLN A 108 -4.41 -18.57 47.38
CA GLN A 108 -5.71 -19.24 47.47
C GLN A 108 -5.62 -20.75 47.25
N SER A 109 -4.42 -21.26 46.95
CA SER A 109 -4.19 -22.64 46.52
C SER A 109 -3.48 -23.46 47.60
N SER A 110 -3.64 -24.79 47.56
CA SER A 110 -2.89 -25.67 48.46
C SER A 110 -1.45 -25.92 47.95
N ASP A 111 -0.50 -26.16 48.85
CA ASP A 111 0.92 -26.46 48.50
C ASP A 111 1.07 -27.59 47.47
N LYS A 112 0.13 -28.54 47.45
CA LYS A 112 0.13 -29.67 46.51
C LYS A 112 -0.18 -29.27 45.07
N GLN A 113 -0.86 -28.14 44.87
CA GLN A 113 -1.29 -27.62 43.57
C GLN A 113 -0.39 -26.50 43.06
N TYR A 114 0.66 -26.12 43.81
CA TYR A 114 1.56 -25.01 43.49
C TYR A 114 1.99 -25.00 42.02
N LYS A 115 2.62 -26.10 41.56
CA LYS A 115 3.13 -26.21 40.19
C LYS A 115 2.03 -26.12 39.14
N GLN A 116 0.87 -26.70 39.44
CA GLN A 116 -0.28 -26.71 38.52
C GLN A 116 -0.86 -25.29 38.37
N MET A 117 -1.00 -24.56 39.46
CA MET A 117 -1.56 -23.21 39.46
C MET A 117 -0.63 -22.21 38.80
N THR A 118 0.69 -22.29 39.05
CA THR A 118 1.67 -21.48 38.32
C THR A 118 1.55 -21.67 36.80
N GLN A 119 1.48 -22.92 36.33
CA GLN A 119 1.35 -23.20 34.90
C GLN A 119 0.04 -22.69 34.30
N ILE A 120 -1.07 -22.80 35.06
CA ILE A 120 -2.36 -22.27 34.62
C ILE A 120 -2.29 -20.74 34.49
N THR A 121 -1.70 -20.05 35.47
CA THR A 121 -1.53 -18.59 35.43
C THR A 121 -0.62 -18.16 34.28
N GLU A 122 0.48 -18.88 34.00
CA GLU A 122 1.33 -18.62 32.83
C GLU A 122 0.59 -18.78 31.50
N VAL A 123 -0.26 -19.81 31.38
CA VAL A 123 -1.10 -20.01 30.19
C VAL A 123 -2.13 -18.89 30.06
N ALA A 124 -2.80 -18.54 31.16
CA ALA A 124 -3.75 -17.43 31.19
C ALA A 124 -3.07 -16.10 30.79
N TYR A 125 -1.85 -15.88 31.26
CA TYR A 125 -1.04 -14.72 30.92
C TYR A 125 -0.69 -14.66 29.42
N ARG A 126 -0.26 -15.78 28.83
CA ARG A 126 -0.05 -15.84 27.37
C ARG A 126 -1.34 -15.59 26.59
N SER A 127 -2.47 -16.12 27.04
CA SER A 127 -3.78 -15.84 26.43
C SER A 127 -4.15 -14.36 26.53
N PHE A 128 -3.94 -13.75 27.70
CA PHE A 128 -4.22 -12.34 27.93
C PHE A 128 -3.35 -11.41 27.08
N GLN A 129 -2.08 -11.77 26.85
CA GLN A 129 -1.21 -11.06 25.90
C GLN A 129 -1.83 -11.00 24.50
N GLU A 130 -2.36 -12.12 23.99
CA GLU A 130 -3.02 -12.14 22.68
C GLU A 130 -4.31 -11.32 22.68
N ILE A 131 -5.10 -11.34 23.76
CA ILE A 131 -6.31 -10.50 23.89
C ILE A 131 -5.98 -9.00 23.79
N LEU A 132 -4.87 -8.57 24.41
CA LEU A 132 -4.42 -7.19 24.32
C LEU A 132 -3.96 -6.83 22.90
N LEU A 133 -3.20 -7.72 22.25
CA LEU A 133 -2.76 -7.52 20.87
C LEU A 133 -3.93 -7.48 19.88
N ASP A 134 -4.92 -8.37 20.02
CA ASP A 134 -6.16 -8.38 19.24
C ASP A 134 -6.94 -7.07 19.41
N ARG A 135 -6.93 -6.51 20.62
CA ARG A 135 -7.58 -5.23 20.90
C ARG A 135 -6.86 -4.07 20.22
N ILE A 136 -5.52 -4.06 20.25
CA ILE A 136 -4.71 -3.09 19.50
C ILE A 136 -4.97 -3.23 18.00
N GLU A 137 -5.08 -4.46 17.49
CA GLU A 137 -5.39 -4.71 16.10
C GLU A 137 -6.71 -4.08 15.66
N LYS A 138 -7.77 -4.26 16.46
CA LYS A 138 -9.07 -3.60 16.23
C LYS A 138 -8.96 -2.08 16.27
N LEU A 139 -8.14 -1.52 17.17
CA LEU A 139 -7.94 -0.07 17.26
C LEU A 139 -7.20 0.50 16.03
N CYS A 140 -6.34 -0.31 15.40
CA CYS A 140 -5.60 0.03 14.19
C CYS A 140 -6.32 -0.33 12.87
N GLU A 141 -7.57 -0.82 12.91
CA GLU A 141 -8.27 -1.35 11.72
C GLU A 141 -8.34 -0.36 10.55
N PHE A 142 -8.48 0.94 10.86
CA PHE A 142 -8.62 2.00 9.86
C PHE A 142 -7.29 2.59 9.36
N TYR A 143 -6.15 2.01 9.74
CA TYR A 143 -4.85 2.48 9.30
C TYR A 143 -4.56 1.97 7.88
N PRO A 144 -3.75 2.68 7.08
CA PRO A 144 -3.18 2.12 5.86
C PRO A 144 -2.51 0.76 6.14
N ALA A 145 -2.60 -0.19 5.22
CA ALA A 145 -2.13 -1.57 5.44
C ALA A 145 -0.66 -1.63 5.86
N GLU A 146 0.17 -0.80 5.21
CA GLU A 146 1.60 -0.65 5.49
C GLU A 146 1.86 -0.14 6.92
N GLU A 147 1.14 0.91 7.35
CA GLU A 147 1.25 1.45 8.71
C GLU A 147 0.69 0.49 9.75
N ARG A 148 -0.44 -0.17 9.46
CA ARG A 148 -1.03 -1.17 10.34
C ARG A 148 -0.03 -2.28 10.61
N PHE A 149 0.62 -2.81 9.58
CA PHE A 149 1.61 -3.87 9.74
C PHE A 149 2.77 -3.47 10.64
N GLU A 150 3.38 -2.31 10.39
CA GLU A 150 4.49 -1.81 11.21
C GLU A 150 4.06 -1.57 12.67
N GLN A 151 2.85 -1.05 12.89
CA GLN A 151 2.31 -0.86 14.24
C GLN A 151 2.06 -2.19 14.96
N LEU A 152 1.42 -3.16 14.30
CA LEU A 152 1.19 -4.48 14.91
C LEU A 152 2.48 -5.19 15.23
N LYS A 153 3.50 -5.06 14.37
CA LYS A 153 4.82 -5.56 14.67
C LYS A 153 5.41 -4.87 15.91
N PHE A 154 5.37 -3.54 15.97
CA PHE A 154 5.92 -2.78 17.09
C PHE A 154 5.31 -3.19 18.45
N TYR A 155 3.99 -3.40 18.51
CA TYR A 155 3.33 -3.91 19.71
C TYR A 155 3.62 -5.40 19.95
N GLY A 156 3.69 -6.21 18.89
CA GLY A 156 4.04 -7.63 18.95
C GLY A 156 5.44 -7.89 19.52
N ASP A 157 6.43 -7.06 19.15
CA ASP A 157 7.80 -7.12 19.69
C ASP A 157 7.85 -6.78 21.20
N ARG A 158 6.78 -6.15 21.73
CA ARG A 158 6.62 -5.79 23.15
C ARG A 158 5.50 -6.57 23.84
N ARG A 159 5.15 -7.75 23.32
CA ARG A 159 4.08 -8.61 23.84
C ARG A 159 4.16 -8.87 25.35
N GLU A 160 5.38 -8.97 25.89
CA GLU A 160 5.60 -9.28 27.30
C GLU A 160 5.37 -8.08 28.23
N ASP A 161 5.37 -6.86 27.70
CA ASP A 161 5.13 -5.64 28.47
C ASP A 161 3.63 -5.30 28.50
N ILE A 162 2.89 -6.01 29.35
CA ILE A 162 1.44 -5.83 29.50
C ILE A 162 1.07 -4.43 29.98
N ASN A 163 1.93 -3.78 30.78
CA ASN A 163 1.70 -2.40 31.23
C ASN A 163 1.70 -1.45 30.05
N PHE A 164 2.73 -1.56 29.21
CA PHE A 164 2.83 -0.79 27.99
C PHE A 164 1.65 -1.04 27.04
N LEU A 165 1.22 -2.29 26.86
CA LEU A 165 0.06 -2.61 26.01
C LEU A 165 -1.24 -2.01 26.57
N ARG A 166 -1.47 -2.11 27.89
CA ARG A 166 -2.64 -1.52 28.57
C ARG A 166 -2.66 0.00 28.44
N GLU A 167 -1.55 0.66 28.72
CA GLU A 167 -1.42 2.12 28.58
C GLU A 167 -1.65 2.55 27.13
N SER A 168 -1.10 1.80 26.18
CA SER A 168 -1.31 2.07 24.75
C SER A 168 -2.77 1.93 24.36
N ILE A 169 -3.46 0.87 24.78
CA ILE A 169 -4.89 0.66 24.55
C ILE A 169 -5.72 1.79 25.17
N ALA A 170 -5.41 2.19 26.42
CA ALA A 170 -6.11 3.26 27.11
C ALA A 170 -5.94 4.60 26.36
N ASN A 171 -4.71 4.91 25.93
CA ASN A 171 -4.40 6.10 25.16
C ASN A 171 -5.09 6.11 23.79
N MET A 172 -5.09 4.98 23.09
CA MET A 172 -5.74 4.84 21.78
C MET A 172 -7.27 4.89 21.87
N SER A 173 -7.85 4.33 22.94
CA SER A 173 -9.30 4.29 23.17
C SER A 173 -9.86 5.58 23.77
N ALA A 174 -9.01 6.50 24.23
CA ALA A 174 -9.45 7.79 24.76
C ALA A 174 -10.18 8.62 23.69
N GLN A 175 -11.12 9.45 24.12
CA GLN A 175 -12.02 10.19 23.22
C GLN A 175 -11.25 10.89 22.09
N ASN A 176 -11.67 10.60 20.86
CA ASN A 176 -11.11 11.12 19.60
C ASN A 176 -9.66 10.71 19.27
N ASN A 177 -8.96 9.98 20.14
CA ASN A 177 -7.59 9.56 19.86
C ASN A 177 -7.51 8.50 18.75
N GLN A 178 -8.43 7.54 18.71
CA GLN A 178 -8.45 6.55 17.63
C GLN A 178 -8.57 7.21 16.24
N GLU A 179 -9.52 8.15 16.09
CA GLU A 179 -9.71 8.88 14.83
C GLU A 179 -8.50 9.77 14.52
N ARG A 180 -7.94 10.45 15.54
CA ARG A 180 -6.74 11.29 15.40
C ARG A 180 -5.54 10.47 14.93
N LEU A 181 -5.25 9.36 15.58
CA LEU A 181 -4.13 8.49 15.25
C LEU A 181 -4.30 7.86 13.87
N SER A 182 -5.54 7.48 13.51
CA SER A 182 -5.85 7.00 12.15
C SER A 182 -5.56 8.07 11.10
N LYS A 183 -5.94 9.33 11.36
CA LYS A 183 -5.61 10.47 10.48
C LYS A 183 -4.11 10.70 10.39
N ILE A 184 -3.37 10.56 11.49
CA ILE A 184 -1.91 10.70 11.52
C ILE A 184 -1.24 9.60 10.68
N ALA A 185 -1.68 8.34 10.84
CA ALA A 185 -1.18 7.22 10.06
C ALA A 185 -1.46 7.41 8.56
N LEU A 186 -2.68 7.80 8.20
CA LEU A 186 -3.05 8.12 6.82
C LEU A 186 -2.20 9.26 6.24
N LEU A 187 -2.02 10.35 6.98
CA LEU A 187 -1.19 11.48 6.54
C LEU A 187 0.28 11.08 6.36
N LYS A 188 0.84 10.28 7.28
CA LYS A 188 2.22 9.78 7.17
C LYS A 188 2.38 8.96 5.89
N TYR A 189 1.47 8.02 5.68
CA TYR A 189 1.44 7.19 4.48
C TYR A 189 1.32 8.02 3.19
N ASP A 190 0.34 8.93 3.12
CA ASP A 190 0.12 9.80 1.97
C ASP A 190 1.35 10.68 1.69
N ILE A 191 2.02 11.18 2.73
CA ILE A 191 3.23 11.98 2.58
C ILE A 191 4.37 11.16 1.95
N ILE A 192 4.61 9.94 2.43
CA ILE A 192 5.67 9.09 1.90
C ILE A 192 5.31 8.67 0.47
N ARG A 193 4.07 8.22 0.23
CA ARG A 193 3.59 7.81 -1.09
C ARG A 193 3.70 8.93 -2.12
N ASP A 194 3.26 10.13 -1.78
CA ASP A 194 3.13 11.22 -2.76
C ASP A 194 4.43 12.02 -2.88
N TYR A 195 5.19 12.24 -1.81
CA TYR A 195 6.37 13.11 -1.87
C TYR A 195 7.70 12.32 -1.90
N TYR A 196 7.72 11.08 -1.42
CA TYR A 196 8.91 10.23 -1.37
C TYR A 196 8.62 8.78 -1.81
N PRO A 197 8.07 8.58 -3.02
CA PRO A 197 7.65 7.25 -3.48
C PRO A 197 8.80 6.23 -3.50
N ASP A 198 10.02 6.68 -3.78
CA ASP A 198 11.22 5.82 -3.74
C ASP A 198 11.53 5.32 -2.32
N SER A 199 11.13 6.08 -1.29
CA SER A 199 11.30 5.73 0.12
C SER A 199 10.14 4.89 0.68
N MET A 200 9.07 4.63 -0.08
CA MET A 200 7.96 3.76 0.40
C MET A 200 8.48 2.38 0.82
N TYR A 201 9.32 1.76 -0.01
CA TYR A 201 9.89 0.47 0.36
C TYR A 201 10.83 0.55 1.56
N GLU A 202 11.66 1.58 1.66
CA GLU A 202 12.60 1.72 2.79
C GLU A 202 11.85 1.88 4.12
N ASN A 203 10.70 2.56 4.11
CA ASN A 203 9.89 2.77 5.30
C ASN A 203 9.00 1.58 5.66
N TYR A 204 8.69 0.69 4.71
CA TYR A 204 7.78 -0.45 4.90
C TYR A 204 8.37 -1.76 4.33
N GLU A 205 9.69 -1.95 4.43
CA GLU A 205 10.40 -3.07 3.79
C GLU A 205 9.82 -4.42 4.22
N GLN A 206 9.48 -4.55 5.50
CA GLN A 206 9.00 -5.80 6.07
C GLN A 206 7.56 -6.12 5.66
N PHE A 207 6.73 -5.08 5.48
CA PHE A 207 5.42 -5.24 4.87
C PHE A 207 5.55 -5.77 3.43
N TYR A 208 6.40 -5.16 2.62
CA TYR A 208 6.56 -5.54 1.21
C TYR A 208 7.36 -6.84 0.98
N GLU A 209 8.19 -7.24 1.94
CA GLU A 209 8.86 -8.54 1.92
C GLU A 209 8.01 -9.65 2.56
N ASN A 210 6.82 -9.34 3.08
CA ASN A 210 5.84 -10.37 3.44
C ASN A 210 5.48 -11.20 2.20
N GLU A 211 5.32 -12.51 2.37
CA GLU A 211 5.04 -13.44 1.28
C GLU A 211 3.78 -13.07 0.50
N GLU A 212 2.76 -12.52 1.14
CA GLU A 212 1.46 -12.22 0.49
C GLU A 212 1.59 -11.10 -0.56
N GLU A 213 2.01 -9.90 -0.15
CA GLU A 213 2.26 -8.73 -1.02
C GLU A 213 3.27 -9.04 -2.13
N LYS A 214 4.34 -9.76 -1.77
CA LYS A 214 5.35 -10.20 -2.72
C LYS A 214 4.77 -11.20 -3.73
N ASN A 215 3.85 -12.07 -3.34
CA ASN A 215 3.19 -12.97 -4.27
C ASN A 215 2.23 -12.21 -5.20
N GLU A 216 1.52 -11.19 -4.71
CA GLU A 216 0.62 -10.39 -5.56
C GLU A 216 1.36 -9.73 -6.72
N ILE A 217 2.48 -9.07 -6.45
CA ILE A 217 3.26 -8.40 -7.50
C ILE A 217 3.86 -9.40 -8.49
N ILE A 218 4.23 -10.60 -8.01
CA ILE A 218 4.69 -11.70 -8.86
C ILE A 218 3.59 -12.13 -9.82
N GLU A 219 2.35 -12.27 -9.35
CA GLU A 219 1.22 -12.62 -10.21
C GLU A 219 0.93 -11.54 -11.25
N ARG A 220 0.99 -10.26 -10.85
CA ARG A 220 0.84 -9.14 -11.80
C ARG A 220 1.91 -9.19 -12.89
N ILE A 221 3.18 -9.37 -12.54
CA ILE A 221 4.28 -9.52 -13.51
C ILE A 221 4.06 -10.73 -14.43
N MET A 222 3.70 -11.89 -13.88
CA MET A 222 3.46 -13.10 -14.67
C MET A 222 2.26 -12.97 -15.62
N SER A 223 1.26 -12.15 -15.27
CA SER A 223 0.13 -11.82 -16.15
C SER A 223 0.53 -10.91 -17.31
N LEU A 224 1.52 -10.03 -17.10
CA LEU A 224 2.03 -9.09 -18.10
C LEU A 224 3.04 -9.75 -19.05
N THR A 225 3.82 -10.72 -18.58
CA THR A 225 4.84 -11.39 -19.39
C THR A 225 5.08 -12.84 -19.00
N LYS A 226 5.41 -13.67 -19.99
CA LYS A 226 5.87 -15.06 -19.79
C LYS A 226 7.40 -15.17 -19.69
N ALA A 227 8.12 -14.05 -19.67
CA ALA A 227 9.58 -14.02 -19.69
C ALA A 227 10.23 -14.48 -18.37
N TYR A 228 9.48 -14.43 -17.27
CA TYR A 228 9.99 -14.77 -15.94
C TYR A 228 9.30 -15.99 -15.36
N THR A 229 10.06 -16.81 -14.62
CA THR A 229 9.50 -17.93 -13.85
C THR A 229 9.22 -17.48 -12.40
N ARG A 230 8.21 -18.06 -11.76
CA ARG A 230 7.84 -17.75 -10.37
C ARG A 230 9.03 -17.86 -9.38
N PRO A 231 9.88 -18.91 -9.45
CA PRO A 231 11.04 -19.01 -8.56
C PRO A 231 12.06 -17.88 -8.77
N MET A 232 12.28 -17.44 -10.01
CA MET A 232 13.17 -16.30 -10.30
C MET A 232 12.63 -14.99 -9.75
N LEU A 233 11.30 -14.81 -9.74
CA LEU A 233 10.69 -13.60 -9.20
C LEU A 233 10.68 -13.62 -7.67
N LYS A 234 10.40 -14.76 -7.03
CA LYS A 234 10.46 -14.90 -5.56
C LYS A 234 11.83 -14.55 -4.97
N ALA A 235 12.90 -14.85 -5.69
CA ALA A 235 14.27 -14.55 -5.26
C ALA A 235 14.63 -13.05 -5.34
N LYS A 236 13.82 -12.22 -6.01
CA LYS A 236 14.07 -10.77 -6.13
C LYS A 236 13.45 -10.02 -4.96
N LYS A 237 14.06 -8.89 -4.61
CA LYS A 237 13.47 -7.92 -3.67
C LYS A 237 12.23 -7.28 -4.29
N PHE A 238 11.28 -6.87 -3.45
CA PHE A 238 10.04 -6.23 -3.91
C PHE A 238 10.31 -5.01 -4.81
N GLN A 239 11.27 -4.14 -4.48
CA GLN A 239 11.64 -2.99 -5.33
C GLN A 239 11.98 -3.38 -6.77
N VAL A 240 12.71 -4.48 -6.93
CA VAL A 240 13.09 -4.99 -8.26
C VAL A 240 11.86 -5.49 -9.00
N LEU A 241 10.94 -6.15 -8.29
CA LEU A 241 9.66 -6.59 -8.85
C LEU A 241 8.79 -5.39 -9.27
N SER A 242 8.65 -4.36 -8.43
CA SER A 242 7.89 -3.15 -8.77
C SER A 242 8.49 -2.39 -9.96
N HIS A 243 9.82 -2.36 -10.07
CA HIS A 243 10.46 -1.80 -11.24
C HIS A 243 10.16 -2.60 -12.51
N ILE A 244 10.25 -3.94 -12.46
CA ILE A 244 9.89 -4.82 -13.58
C ILE A 244 8.43 -4.60 -13.99
N GLU A 245 7.50 -4.60 -13.03
CA GLU A 245 6.07 -4.38 -13.30
C GLU A 245 5.82 -3.06 -14.01
N ARG A 246 6.38 -1.96 -13.50
CA ARG A 246 6.25 -0.62 -14.08
C ARG A 246 6.74 -0.56 -15.53
N VAL A 247 7.92 -1.11 -15.81
CA VAL A 247 8.47 -1.15 -17.18
C VAL A 247 7.56 -1.95 -18.11
N LEU A 248 7.04 -3.10 -17.65
CA LEU A 248 6.12 -3.91 -18.44
C LEU A 248 4.79 -3.20 -18.73
N ILE A 249 4.26 -2.44 -17.77
CA ILE A 249 3.05 -1.62 -17.97
C ILE A 249 3.33 -0.51 -18.98
N GLU A 250 4.43 0.21 -18.84
CA GLU A 250 4.83 1.28 -19.77
C GLU A 250 5.01 0.76 -21.20
N ASP A 251 5.67 -0.38 -21.36
CA ASP A 251 5.86 -1.00 -22.67
C ASP A 251 4.54 -1.50 -23.26
N ARG A 252 3.65 -2.09 -22.46
CA ARG A 252 2.31 -2.52 -22.90
C ARG A 252 1.46 -1.32 -23.34
N ASP A 253 1.52 -0.23 -22.59
CA ASP A 253 0.74 0.97 -22.89
C ASP A 253 1.30 1.68 -24.13
N ARG A 254 2.63 1.71 -24.31
CA ARG A 254 3.29 2.14 -25.55
C ARG A 254 2.86 1.28 -26.75
N GLU A 255 2.88 -0.05 -26.61
CA GLU A 255 2.47 -0.97 -27.67
C GLU A 255 0.98 -0.80 -28.04
N LYS A 256 0.11 -0.50 -27.06
CA LYS A 256 -1.31 -0.17 -27.31
C LYS A 256 -1.45 1.14 -28.07
N GLU A 257 -0.71 2.18 -27.69
CA GLU A 257 -0.70 3.47 -28.37
C GLU A 257 -0.21 3.33 -29.81
N GLU A 258 0.90 2.60 -30.03
CA GLU A 258 1.43 2.29 -31.36
C GLU A 258 0.43 1.51 -32.22
N LYS A 259 -0.19 0.46 -31.69
CA LYS A 259 -1.23 -0.30 -32.41
C LYS A 259 -2.43 0.58 -32.77
N ALA A 260 -2.84 1.48 -31.89
CA ALA A 260 -3.93 2.41 -32.14
C ALA A 260 -3.57 3.40 -33.27
N LEU A 261 -2.36 3.96 -33.24
CA LEU A 261 -1.82 4.82 -34.30
C LEU A 261 -1.75 4.07 -35.64
N ILE A 262 -1.19 2.86 -35.68
CA ILE A 262 -1.13 2.03 -36.88
C ILE A 262 -2.54 1.79 -37.45
N LYS A 263 -3.51 1.43 -36.61
CA LYS A 263 -4.90 1.21 -37.05
C LYS A 263 -5.54 2.50 -37.60
N GLN A 264 -5.28 3.64 -36.96
CA GLN A 264 -5.78 4.94 -37.41
C GLN A 264 -5.19 5.32 -38.78
N TYR A 265 -3.87 5.21 -38.95
CA TYR A 265 -3.21 5.51 -40.22
C TYR A 265 -3.54 4.50 -41.31
N THR A 266 -3.79 3.23 -40.97
CA THR A 266 -4.30 2.23 -41.91
C THR A 266 -5.63 2.68 -42.50
N LYS A 267 -6.57 3.14 -41.65
CA LYS A 267 -7.86 3.64 -42.11
C LYS A 267 -7.71 4.90 -42.97
N LYS A 268 -6.99 5.92 -42.48
CA LYS A 268 -6.81 7.18 -43.21
C LYS A 268 -6.12 6.97 -44.57
N LEU A 269 -5.06 6.17 -44.62
CA LEU A 269 -4.36 5.87 -45.87
C LEU A 269 -5.26 5.05 -46.81
N GLY A 270 -6.03 4.09 -46.29
CA GLY A 270 -7.02 3.37 -47.09
C GLY A 270 -8.08 4.27 -47.71
N ASP A 271 -8.66 5.19 -46.93
CA ASP A 271 -9.66 6.14 -47.41
C ASP A 271 -9.09 7.04 -48.52
N VAL A 272 -7.84 7.49 -48.38
CA VAL A 272 -7.18 8.36 -49.36
C VAL A 272 -6.77 7.60 -50.63
N ILE A 273 -6.29 6.36 -50.50
CA ILE A 273 -6.01 5.49 -51.65
C ILE A 273 -7.28 5.24 -52.47
N LEU A 274 -8.41 4.95 -51.80
CA LEU A 274 -9.70 4.74 -52.46
C LEU A 274 -10.25 6.01 -53.15
N SER A 275 -9.90 7.19 -52.63
CA SER A 275 -10.28 8.47 -53.23
C SER A 275 -9.43 8.88 -54.44
N GLU A 276 -8.33 8.15 -54.70
CA GLU A 276 -7.33 8.45 -55.75
C GLU A 276 -6.74 9.88 -55.72
N ASP A 277 -6.86 10.59 -54.60
CA ASP A 277 -6.29 11.93 -54.41
C ASP A 277 -4.78 11.84 -54.10
N GLU A 278 -3.95 12.11 -55.12
CA GLU A 278 -2.50 12.06 -55.02
C GLU A 278 -1.88 13.05 -54.01
N LEU A 279 -2.47 14.24 -53.89
CA LEU A 279 -1.96 15.28 -52.99
C LEU A 279 -2.28 14.93 -51.56
N ALA A 280 -3.53 14.51 -51.30
CA ALA A 280 -3.93 14.01 -49.99
C ALA A 280 -3.11 12.77 -49.61
N PHE A 281 -2.82 11.87 -50.56
CA PHE A 281 -1.99 10.69 -50.32
C PHE A 281 -0.58 11.07 -49.91
N ALA A 282 0.06 11.97 -50.65
CA ALA A 282 1.42 12.42 -50.35
C ALA A 282 1.51 13.16 -48.99
N MET A 283 0.50 13.95 -48.63
CA MET A 283 0.44 14.63 -47.33
C MET A 283 0.26 13.62 -46.18
N MET A 284 -0.69 12.70 -46.32
CA MET A 284 -0.95 11.68 -45.31
C MET A 284 0.23 10.73 -45.11
N LEU A 285 0.95 10.38 -46.18
CA LEU A 285 2.14 9.52 -46.08
C LEU A 285 3.28 10.22 -45.32
N LYS A 286 3.48 11.51 -45.55
CA LYS A 286 4.47 12.32 -44.80
C LYS A 286 4.07 12.48 -43.34
N GLU A 287 2.79 12.70 -43.07
CA GLU A 287 2.27 12.77 -41.70
C GLU A 287 2.52 11.43 -40.97
N ALA A 288 2.19 10.31 -41.62
CA ALA A 288 2.42 8.98 -41.05
C ALA A 288 3.90 8.71 -40.75
N LEU A 289 4.82 9.06 -41.66
CA LEU A 289 6.26 8.91 -41.45
C LEU A 289 6.84 9.85 -40.37
N GLY A 290 6.09 10.88 -39.97
CA GLY A 290 6.46 11.76 -38.86
C GLY A 290 6.14 11.17 -37.47
N VAL A 291 5.29 10.14 -37.40
CA VAL A 291 4.81 9.56 -36.13
C VAL A 291 4.98 8.04 -36.04
N LEU A 292 5.15 7.35 -37.16
CA LEU A 292 5.35 5.90 -37.25
C LEU A 292 6.70 5.57 -37.86
N ASP A 293 7.24 4.41 -37.49
CA ASP A 293 8.42 3.85 -38.13
C ASP A 293 8.18 3.52 -39.60
N GLU A 294 9.22 3.71 -40.41
CA GLU A 294 9.17 3.46 -41.87
C GLU A 294 8.70 2.03 -42.20
N ARG A 295 9.06 1.05 -41.36
CA ARG A 295 8.66 -0.35 -41.54
C ARG A 295 7.15 -0.52 -41.41
N ASP A 296 6.53 0.16 -40.46
CA ASP A 296 5.09 0.08 -40.24
C ASP A 296 4.33 0.81 -41.33
N VAL A 297 4.80 1.97 -41.77
CA VAL A 297 4.22 2.67 -42.94
C VAL A 297 4.29 1.81 -44.19
N THR A 298 5.43 1.14 -44.43
CA THR A 298 5.59 0.21 -45.56
C THR A 298 4.60 -0.96 -45.46
N ARG A 299 4.42 -1.52 -44.26
CA ARG A 299 3.50 -2.63 -44.02
C ARG A 299 2.03 -2.21 -44.19
N ILE A 300 1.66 -1.03 -43.73
CA ILE A 300 0.31 -0.46 -43.92
C ILE A 300 0.01 -0.34 -45.40
N ILE A 301 0.91 0.29 -46.17
CA ILE A 301 0.73 0.48 -47.62
C ILE A 301 0.72 -0.86 -48.36
N GLY A 302 1.54 -1.82 -47.95
CA GLY A 302 1.57 -3.16 -48.52
C GLY A 302 0.27 -3.97 -48.35
N ASN A 303 -0.64 -3.55 -47.46
CA ASN A 303 -1.97 -4.14 -47.32
C ASN A 303 -2.98 -3.62 -48.37
N PHE A 304 -2.61 -2.62 -49.18
CA PHE A 304 -3.46 -2.03 -50.21
C PHE A 304 -2.88 -2.31 -51.61
N ASP A 305 -3.74 -2.54 -52.61
CA ASP A 305 -3.32 -2.72 -54.01
C ASP A 305 -3.02 -1.38 -54.68
N ILE A 306 -1.94 -0.72 -54.23
CA ILE A 306 -1.44 0.50 -54.85
C ILE A 306 -0.71 0.24 -56.17
N SER A 307 -0.38 -1.01 -56.49
CA SER A 307 0.23 -1.41 -57.78
C SER A 307 -0.67 -1.11 -58.97
N SER A 308 -1.98 -1.13 -58.76
CA SER A 308 -3.00 -0.77 -59.75
C SER A 308 -2.97 0.72 -60.14
N ASN A 309 -2.38 1.59 -59.30
CA ASN A 309 -2.23 3.03 -59.54
C ASN A 309 -0.74 3.44 -59.62
N PRO A 310 -0.16 3.56 -60.83
CA PRO A 310 1.26 3.86 -61.02
C PRO A 310 1.70 5.20 -60.41
N ILE A 311 0.80 6.17 -60.29
CA ILE A 311 1.12 7.51 -59.80
C ILE A 311 1.26 7.50 -58.27
N LEU A 312 0.32 6.86 -57.56
CA LEU A 312 0.42 6.65 -56.12
C LEU A 312 1.66 5.83 -55.77
N LEU A 313 1.98 4.80 -56.56
CA LEU A 313 3.19 3.99 -56.38
C LEU A 313 4.47 4.82 -56.57
N GLN A 314 4.54 5.68 -57.59
CA GLN A 314 5.68 6.59 -57.78
C GLN A 314 5.82 7.57 -56.62
N ARG A 315 4.71 8.14 -56.13
CA ARG A 315 4.69 9.07 -54.98
C ARG A 315 5.17 8.38 -53.70
N PHE A 316 4.68 7.18 -53.43
CA PHE A 316 5.14 6.36 -52.31
C PHE A 316 6.65 6.13 -52.38
N ASN A 317 7.16 5.63 -53.50
CA ASN A 317 8.59 5.36 -53.67
C ASN A 317 9.46 6.62 -53.54
N ALA A 318 9.00 7.77 -54.06
CA ALA A 318 9.70 9.04 -53.94
C ALA A 318 9.78 9.51 -52.48
N ILE A 319 8.66 9.50 -51.75
CA ILE A 319 8.60 9.97 -50.36
C ILE A 319 9.41 9.04 -49.45
N MET A 320 9.34 7.72 -49.64
CA MET A 320 10.13 6.74 -48.88
C MET A 320 11.64 6.93 -49.11
N ARG A 321 12.04 7.20 -50.36
CA ARG A 321 13.46 7.47 -50.68
C ARG A 321 13.93 8.77 -50.03
N ASP A 322 13.10 9.80 -50.03
CA ASP A 322 13.46 11.09 -49.44
C ASP A 322 13.53 10.99 -47.90
N ASN A 323 12.61 10.26 -47.25
CA ASN A 323 12.64 10.04 -45.81
C ASN A 323 13.92 9.33 -45.35
N ARG A 324 14.38 8.33 -46.11
CA ARG A 324 15.67 7.63 -45.86
C ARG A 324 16.90 8.52 -46.01
N ARG A 325 16.79 9.61 -46.79
CA ARG A 325 17.89 10.57 -46.99
C ARG A 325 17.93 11.62 -45.89
N THR A 326 16.79 11.98 -45.32
CA THR A 326 16.69 12.93 -44.20
C THR A 326 17.00 12.32 -42.84
N ASN A 327 16.80 11.01 -42.66
CA ASN A 327 17.05 10.30 -41.39
C ASN A 327 18.40 9.54 -41.36
N LYS A 328 19.31 9.85 -42.29
CA LYS A 328 20.74 9.51 -42.23
C LYS A 328 21.52 10.74 -41.79
#